data_AF-A0A2G8S951-F1
#
_entry.id   AF-A0A2G8S951-F1
#
_cell.length_a   1.000
_cell.length_b   1.000
_cell.length_c   1.000
_cell.angle_alpha   90.00
_cell.angle_beta   90.00
_cell.angle_gamma   90.00
#
_symmetry.space_group_name_H-M   'P 1'
#
loop_
_entity.id
_entity.type
_entity.pdbx_description
1 polymer ?
#
loop_
_entity_poly.entity_id
_entity_poly.type
_entity_poly.pdbx_seq_one_letter_code
_entity_poly.pdbx_strand_id
1 'polypeptide(L)'
;MRFTDEIFQPCCQGCSDNGALLWPLEGDTLTTDGEGNQYADVPDDTPDIPNLDFYAAAVSTVFCPYTKRLDAARDYVRAAHEVAQNPTEAVGERMQRGDHASMLELAMRYGSGCEAEERLDKALHLIERILAHATHGQTATSGPPMIRVTVPKHVLQRTHSAAALAFYSKYRTKGIANTPLAYHHDPDLLRAAAEADQAVAAGLPSRAALLVANHLVALGKRPGCEERERLGPRTDRRFGGFTKLWEAYAAHRKLVSTIREKPNLFWCGAGDCDVRVLDKHELKRCGGSCPPERKPSYCSKECQRRDWKSRHKAEGCVPVPKLDGNGRAPGSEE
;
A
#
# COMPACT_ATOMS: atom_id res chain seq x y z
N MET A 1 1.01 37.02 1.87
CA MET A 1 0.43 35.84 1.19
C MET A 1 0.32 34.72 2.21
N ARG A 2 -0.89 34.49 2.72
CA ARG A 2 -1.20 33.43 3.69
C ARG A 2 -1.74 32.25 2.89
N PHE A 3 -1.10 31.08 3.00
CA PHE A 3 -1.66 29.82 2.52
C PHE A 3 -2.67 29.33 3.55
N THR A 4 -3.91 29.12 3.12
CA THR A 4 -5.01 28.58 3.92
C THR A 4 -4.93 27.06 3.96
N ASP A 5 -5.06 26.52 5.16
CA ASP A 5 -5.38 25.12 5.42
C ASP A 5 -6.78 24.79 4.87
N GLU A 6 -6.87 24.11 3.73
CA GLU A 6 -8.10 23.42 3.33
C GLU A 6 -8.05 21.97 3.80
N ILE A 7 -8.67 21.77 4.96
CA ILE A 7 -8.98 20.47 5.56
C ILE A 7 -10.29 19.99 4.93
N PHE A 8 -10.22 18.85 4.23
CA PHE A 8 -11.29 17.85 4.02
C PHE A 8 -12.73 18.33 4.28
N GLN A 9 -13.42 18.78 3.22
CA GLN A 9 -14.89 18.79 3.19
C GLN A 9 -15.42 17.48 2.59
N PRO A 10 -16.44 16.84 3.19
CA PRO A 10 -17.12 15.70 2.59
C PRO A 10 -18.17 16.20 1.60
N CYS A 11 -17.79 16.37 0.33
CA CYS A 11 -18.78 16.37 -0.76
C CYS A 11 -19.06 14.91 -1.12
N CYS A 12 -20.27 14.41 -0.82
CA CYS A 12 -20.96 13.34 -1.57
C CYS A 12 -22.35 13.08 -0.96
N GLN A 13 -23.28 14.02 -1.21
CA GLN A 13 -24.71 13.72 -1.28
C GLN A 13 -25.08 13.86 -2.76
N GLY A 14 -25.12 12.75 -3.51
CA GLY A 14 -25.57 12.82 -4.91
C GLY A 14 -25.27 11.63 -5.84
N CYS A 15 -24.29 10.76 -5.55
CA CYS A 15 -23.98 9.65 -6.46
C CYS A 15 -24.70 8.36 -6.04
N SER A 16 -26.01 8.32 -6.31
CA SER A 16 -26.77 7.08 -6.43
C SER A 16 -26.75 6.68 -7.91
N ASP A 17 -26.62 5.38 -8.19
CA ASP A 17 -26.82 4.74 -9.50
C ASP A 17 -25.60 4.66 -10.43
N ASN A 18 -24.66 3.78 -10.08
CA ASN A 18 -24.20 2.71 -10.97
C ASN A 18 -23.35 1.71 -10.16
N GLY A 19 -23.80 0.45 -10.11
CA GLY A 19 -23.21 -0.64 -9.33
C GLY A 19 -21.89 -1.19 -9.86
N ALA A 20 -20.91 -0.33 -10.14
CA ALA A 20 -19.52 -0.75 -10.31
C ALA A 20 -18.90 -0.89 -8.91
N LEU A 21 -18.62 -2.13 -8.52
CA LEU A 21 -18.06 -2.48 -7.22
C LEU A 21 -16.57 -2.08 -7.20
N LEU A 22 -16.27 -1.08 -6.37
CA LEU A 22 -15.01 -0.32 -6.39
C LEU A 22 -13.84 -1.07 -5.77
N TRP A 23 -13.03 -1.73 -6.60
CA TRP A 23 -11.59 -1.81 -6.44
C TRP A 23 -10.96 -0.97 -7.55
N PRO A 24 -10.06 0.02 -7.33
CA PRO A 24 -9.59 0.60 -6.09
C PRO A 24 -10.42 1.83 -5.67
N LEU A 25 -10.44 2.07 -4.36
CA LEU A 25 -11.11 3.20 -3.73
C LEU A 25 -10.37 4.50 -4.04
N GLU A 26 -11.06 5.41 -4.72
CA GLU A 26 -10.67 6.79 -4.96
C GLU A 26 -10.24 7.44 -3.62
N GLY A 27 -8.96 7.82 -3.48
CA GLY A 27 -8.54 8.71 -2.39
C GLY A 27 -7.15 8.51 -1.78
N ASP A 28 -6.47 7.37 -2.00
CA ASP A 28 -5.13 7.10 -1.43
C ASP A 28 -3.99 7.15 -2.45
N THR A 29 -4.23 7.69 -3.64
CA THR A 29 -3.13 8.23 -4.45
C THR A 29 -2.55 9.41 -3.67
N LEU A 30 -1.36 9.21 -3.10
CA LEU A 30 -0.43 10.30 -2.79
C LEU A 30 -0.54 11.29 -3.94
N THR A 31 -1.08 12.47 -3.66
CA THR A 31 -1.57 13.44 -4.64
C THR A 31 -0.69 13.44 -5.89
N THR A 32 -1.20 12.88 -6.97
CA THR A 32 -0.67 13.12 -8.30
C THR A 32 -1.26 14.46 -8.68
N ASP A 33 -0.50 15.51 -8.43
CA ASP A 33 -0.86 16.88 -8.74
C ASP A 33 -0.87 17.01 -10.28
N GLY A 34 -2.03 16.79 -10.91
CA GLY A 34 -2.24 17.08 -12.33
C GLY A 34 -2.84 15.93 -13.15
N GLU A 35 -3.70 16.29 -14.09
CA GLU A 35 -4.40 15.46 -15.10
C GLU A 35 -3.45 14.76 -16.10
N GLY A 36 -2.28 14.33 -15.65
CA GLY A 36 -1.35 13.55 -16.44
C GLY A 36 -1.90 12.13 -16.63
N ASN A 37 -1.96 11.69 -17.88
CA ASN A 37 -2.25 10.30 -18.23
C ASN A 37 -1.32 9.37 -17.41
N GLN A 38 -1.85 8.67 -16.41
CA GLN A 38 -1.09 7.80 -15.49
C GLN A 38 -0.34 6.67 -16.21
N TYR A 39 -0.64 6.47 -17.50
CA TYR A 39 -0.12 5.42 -18.35
C TYR A 39 0.61 5.96 -19.60
N ALA A 40 1.06 7.22 -19.58
CA ALA A 40 1.80 7.80 -20.72
C ALA A 40 3.08 7.03 -21.11
N ASP A 41 3.62 6.22 -20.19
CA ASP A 41 4.84 5.41 -20.39
C ASP A 41 4.56 3.91 -20.60
N VAL A 42 3.33 3.50 -20.92
CA VAL A 42 3.01 2.09 -21.20
C VAL A 42 3.49 1.71 -22.61
N PRO A 43 4.36 0.69 -22.77
CA PRO A 43 4.81 0.24 -24.08
C PRO A 43 3.67 -0.23 -24.99
N ASP A 44 3.77 0.03 -26.29
CA ASP A 44 2.77 -0.35 -27.31
C ASP A 44 2.53 -1.87 -27.39
N ASP A 45 3.47 -2.71 -26.92
CA ASP A 45 3.37 -4.17 -26.90
C ASP A 45 2.70 -4.73 -25.62
N THR A 46 2.20 -3.85 -24.75
CA THR A 46 1.49 -4.26 -23.52
C THR A 46 0.13 -4.88 -23.89
N PRO A 47 -0.17 -6.12 -23.44
CA PRO A 47 -1.46 -6.76 -23.69
C PRO A 47 -2.65 -5.92 -23.21
N ASP A 48 -3.65 -5.73 -24.08
CA ASP A 48 -4.92 -5.10 -23.73
C ASP A 48 -5.87 -6.13 -23.11
N ILE A 49 -6.11 -5.99 -21.80
CA ILE A 49 -6.89 -6.94 -21.00
C ILE A 49 -7.97 -6.16 -20.24
N PRO A 50 -9.26 -6.51 -20.40
CA PRO A 50 -10.34 -5.84 -19.68
C PRO A 50 -10.15 -5.85 -18.16
N ASN A 51 -10.38 -4.71 -17.51
CA ASN A 51 -10.28 -4.50 -16.05
C ASN A 51 -8.88 -4.78 -15.46
N LEU A 52 -7.83 -4.73 -16.27
CA LEU A 52 -6.47 -4.97 -15.82
C LEU A 52 -5.97 -3.89 -14.85
N ASP A 53 -6.41 -2.65 -15.02
CA ASP A 53 -6.12 -1.53 -14.12
C ASP A 53 -6.62 -1.81 -12.69
N PHE A 54 -7.88 -2.28 -12.57
CA PHE A 54 -8.46 -2.68 -11.30
C PHE A 54 -7.70 -3.85 -10.67
N TYR A 55 -7.32 -4.86 -11.47
CA TYR A 55 -6.50 -5.97 -11.01
C TYR A 55 -5.09 -5.55 -10.58
N ALA A 56 -4.40 -4.69 -11.34
CA ALA A 56 -3.06 -4.22 -11.01
C ALA A 56 -3.07 -3.38 -9.71
N ALA A 57 -4.09 -2.54 -9.53
CA ALA A 57 -4.29 -1.78 -8.30
C ALA A 57 -4.61 -2.69 -7.11
N ALA A 58 -5.46 -3.69 -7.33
CA ALA A 58 -5.82 -4.73 -6.38
C ALA A 58 -4.58 -5.48 -5.86
N VAL A 59 -3.79 -6.05 -6.77
CA VAL A 59 -2.57 -6.78 -6.47
C VAL A 59 -1.55 -5.88 -5.77
N SER A 60 -1.37 -4.65 -6.24
CA SER A 60 -0.46 -3.67 -5.60
C SER A 60 -0.87 -3.31 -4.18
N THR A 61 -2.17 -3.26 -3.91
CA THR A 61 -2.73 -2.95 -2.59
C THR A 61 -2.57 -4.11 -1.62
N VAL A 62 -2.78 -5.33 -2.12
CA VAL A 62 -2.78 -6.55 -1.31
C VAL A 62 -1.38 -7.12 -1.10
N PHE A 63 -0.56 -7.17 -2.15
CA PHE A 63 0.68 -7.97 -2.16
C PHE A 63 1.92 -7.16 -1.77
N CYS A 64 1.85 -5.83 -1.78
CA CYS A 64 2.98 -4.98 -1.45
C CYS A 64 2.83 -4.37 -0.04
N PRO A 65 3.91 -4.37 0.77
CA PRO A 65 3.92 -3.59 2.00
C PRO A 65 3.82 -2.10 1.67
N TYR A 66 3.24 -1.30 2.57
CA TYR A 66 3.08 0.14 2.35
C TYR A 66 4.41 0.89 2.21
N THR A 67 5.50 0.31 2.72
CA THR A 67 6.86 0.85 2.63
C THR A 67 7.46 0.71 1.23
N LYS A 68 6.86 -0.11 0.36
CA LYS A 68 7.29 -0.23 -1.03
C LYS A 68 6.62 0.84 -1.88
N ARG A 69 7.43 1.63 -2.59
CA ARG A 69 6.93 2.55 -3.63
C ARG A 69 6.21 1.77 -4.73
N LEU A 70 5.03 2.23 -5.11
CA LEU A 70 4.35 1.76 -6.31
C LEU A 70 4.86 2.52 -7.51
N ASP A 71 4.95 1.79 -8.60
CA ASP A 71 5.23 2.30 -9.91
C ASP A 71 4.07 1.81 -10.77
N ALA A 72 3.00 2.60 -10.83
CA ALA A 72 1.71 2.15 -11.37
C ALA A 72 1.84 1.67 -12.82
N ALA A 73 2.60 2.38 -13.65
CA ALA A 73 2.87 1.98 -15.04
C ALA A 73 3.63 0.65 -15.09
N ARG A 74 4.72 0.50 -14.33
CA ARG A 74 5.49 -0.75 -14.31
C ARG A 74 4.69 -1.92 -13.72
N ASP A 75 3.92 -1.67 -12.67
CA ASP A 75 3.10 -2.67 -12.00
C ASP A 75 1.92 -3.11 -12.91
N TYR A 76 1.36 -2.18 -13.70
CA TYR A 76 0.36 -2.45 -14.73
C TYR A 76 0.94 -3.31 -15.88
N VAL A 77 2.07 -2.90 -16.47
CA VAL A 77 2.72 -3.67 -17.54
C VAL A 77 3.10 -5.08 -17.07
N ARG A 78 3.63 -5.21 -15.84
CA ARG A 78 3.91 -6.52 -15.25
C ARG A 78 2.63 -7.35 -15.13
N ALA A 79 1.56 -6.78 -14.59
CA ALA A 79 0.27 -7.47 -14.47
C ALA A 79 -0.27 -7.90 -15.84
N ALA A 80 -0.17 -7.06 -16.87
CA ALA A 80 -0.61 -7.37 -18.24
C ALA A 80 0.04 -8.65 -18.76
N HIS A 81 1.37 -8.72 -18.67
CA HIS A 81 2.12 -9.89 -19.12
C HIS A 81 1.88 -11.11 -18.23
N GLU A 82 1.79 -10.95 -16.91
CA GLU A 82 1.49 -12.04 -15.99
C GLU A 82 0.13 -12.68 -16.28
N VAL A 83 -0.90 -11.86 -16.52
CA VAL A 83 -2.26 -12.32 -16.86
C VAL A 83 -2.28 -12.97 -18.25
N ALA A 84 -1.68 -12.34 -19.27
CA ALA A 84 -1.60 -12.91 -20.61
C ALA A 84 -0.87 -14.27 -20.66
N GLN A 85 0.17 -14.44 -19.84
CA GLN A 85 0.92 -15.71 -19.73
C GLN A 85 0.18 -16.76 -18.89
N ASN A 86 -0.82 -16.37 -18.11
CA ASN A 86 -1.58 -17.25 -17.23
C ASN A 86 -3.08 -17.01 -17.41
N PRO A 87 -3.69 -17.47 -18.51
CA PRO A 87 -5.13 -17.31 -18.73
C PRO A 87 -5.95 -17.90 -17.56
N THR A 88 -7.12 -17.31 -17.30
CA THR A 88 -8.00 -17.69 -16.17
C THR A 88 -8.27 -19.20 -16.10
N GLU A 89 -8.44 -19.86 -17.25
CA GLU A 89 -8.63 -21.31 -17.32
C GLU A 89 -7.44 -22.09 -16.75
N ALA A 90 -6.21 -21.75 -17.15
CA ALA A 90 -4.99 -22.39 -16.67
C ALA A 90 -4.76 -22.15 -15.17
N VAL A 91 -5.10 -20.95 -14.67
CA VAL A 91 -5.11 -20.66 -13.22
C VAL A 91 -6.13 -21.56 -12.50
N GLY A 92 -7.33 -21.70 -13.08
CA GLY A 92 -8.40 -22.56 -12.57
C GLY A 92 -7.99 -24.04 -12.46
N GLU A 93 -7.30 -24.58 -13.46
CA GLU A 93 -6.78 -25.95 -13.40
C GLU A 93 -5.76 -26.15 -12.27
N ARG A 94 -4.82 -25.20 -12.10
CA ARG A 94 -3.84 -25.26 -11.01
C ARG A 94 -4.51 -25.16 -9.64
N MET A 95 -5.51 -24.29 -9.50
CA MET A 95 -6.33 -24.21 -8.30
C MET A 95 -7.02 -25.56 -8.00
N GLN A 96 -7.57 -26.25 -9.00
CA GLN A 96 -8.19 -27.57 -8.82
C GLN A 96 -7.19 -28.63 -8.32
N ARG A 97 -5.91 -28.49 -8.69
CA ARG A 97 -4.81 -29.32 -8.17
C ARG A 97 -4.35 -28.93 -6.76
N GLY A 98 -4.99 -27.94 -6.13
CA GLY A 98 -4.71 -27.52 -4.76
C GLY A 98 -3.65 -26.43 -4.61
N ASP A 99 -3.27 -25.75 -5.69
CA ASP A 99 -2.33 -24.62 -5.63
C ASP A 99 -2.98 -23.37 -5.02
N HIS A 100 -2.61 -23.03 -3.78
CA HIS A 100 -3.14 -21.84 -3.08
C HIS A 100 -2.72 -20.53 -3.73
N ALA A 101 -1.58 -20.46 -4.43
CA ALA A 101 -1.18 -19.26 -5.13
C ALA A 101 -2.12 -18.99 -6.30
N SER A 102 -2.44 -20.03 -7.10
CA SER A 102 -3.45 -19.94 -8.15
C SER A 102 -4.86 -19.70 -7.61
N MET A 103 -5.20 -20.23 -6.43
CA MET A 103 -6.48 -19.93 -5.76
C MET A 103 -6.59 -18.45 -5.38
N LEU A 104 -5.52 -17.87 -4.84
CA LEU A 104 -5.48 -16.46 -4.49
C LEU A 104 -5.51 -15.57 -5.73
N GLU A 105 -4.73 -15.91 -6.76
CA GLU A 105 -4.74 -15.24 -8.06
C GLU A 105 -6.15 -15.20 -8.68
N LEU A 106 -6.84 -16.34 -8.70
CA LEU A 106 -8.20 -16.40 -9.21
C LEU A 106 -9.18 -15.58 -8.36
N ALA A 107 -8.97 -15.50 -7.04
CA ALA A 107 -9.75 -14.62 -6.18
C ALA A 107 -9.54 -13.14 -6.52
N MET A 108 -8.30 -12.73 -6.81
CA MET A 108 -8.00 -11.36 -7.25
C MET A 108 -8.69 -11.03 -8.57
N ARG A 109 -8.72 -11.97 -9.52
CA ARG A 109 -9.44 -11.80 -10.80
C ARG A 109 -10.95 -11.68 -10.61
N TYR A 110 -11.57 -12.57 -9.82
CA TYR A 110 -12.99 -12.44 -9.50
C TYR A 110 -13.32 -11.15 -8.76
N GLY A 111 -12.43 -10.66 -7.89
CA GLY A 111 -12.63 -9.42 -7.14
C GLY A 111 -12.46 -8.14 -7.97
N SER A 112 -11.77 -8.21 -9.11
CA SER A 112 -11.49 -7.05 -9.99
C SER A 112 -12.20 -7.11 -11.34
N GLY A 113 -12.78 -8.26 -11.71
CA GLY A 113 -13.36 -8.47 -13.04
C GLY A 113 -12.34 -8.68 -14.16
N CYS A 114 -11.05 -8.91 -13.84
CA CYS A 114 -9.99 -9.12 -14.83
C CYS A 114 -10.01 -10.56 -15.37
N GLU A 115 -10.26 -10.72 -16.68
CA GLU A 115 -10.47 -12.02 -17.35
C GLU A 115 -11.51 -12.95 -16.71
N ALA A 116 -12.39 -12.42 -15.86
CA ALA A 116 -13.42 -13.15 -15.14
C ALA A 116 -14.62 -12.25 -14.84
N GLU A 117 -15.82 -12.83 -14.76
CA GLU A 117 -17.00 -12.08 -14.30
C GLU A 117 -16.76 -11.61 -12.86
N GLU A 118 -16.92 -10.30 -12.62
CA GLU A 118 -16.70 -9.71 -11.31
C GLU A 118 -17.70 -10.27 -10.28
N ARG A 119 -17.17 -10.96 -9.26
CA ARG A 119 -17.97 -11.69 -8.26
C ARG A 119 -17.26 -11.70 -6.91
N LEU A 120 -17.48 -10.66 -6.11
CA LEU A 120 -16.86 -10.50 -4.79
C LEU A 120 -17.13 -11.70 -3.85
N ASP A 121 -18.33 -12.29 -3.87
CA ASP A 121 -18.62 -13.48 -3.04
C ASP A 121 -17.81 -14.71 -3.46
N LYS A 122 -17.52 -14.89 -4.77
CA LYS A 122 -16.62 -15.96 -5.24
C LYS A 122 -15.19 -15.70 -4.78
N ALA A 123 -14.72 -14.45 -4.88
CA ALA A 123 -13.39 -14.08 -4.40
C ALA A 123 -13.23 -14.37 -2.90
N LEU A 124 -14.20 -13.95 -2.08
CA LEU A 124 -14.23 -14.23 -0.63
C LEU A 124 -14.25 -15.73 -0.35
N HIS A 125 -15.07 -16.52 -1.05
CA HIS A 125 -15.11 -17.97 -0.88
C HIS A 125 -13.74 -18.64 -1.10
N LEU A 126 -13.01 -18.23 -2.15
CA LEU A 126 -11.67 -18.75 -2.43
C LEU A 126 -10.67 -18.33 -1.34
N ILE A 127 -10.71 -17.08 -0.89
CA ILE A 127 -9.87 -16.56 0.20
C ILE A 127 -10.12 -17.33 1.50
N GLU A 128 -11.38 -17.50 1.88
CA GLU A 128 -11.79 -18.25 3.09
C GLU A 128 -11.34 -19.71 3.03
N ARG A 129 -11.39 -20.33 1.85
CA ARG A 129 -10.89 -21.70 1.64
C ARG A 129 -9.38 -21.80 1.89
N ILE A 130 -8.57 -20.82 1.46
CA ILE A 130 -7.13 -20.78 1.78
C ILE A 130 -6.92 -20.64 3.28
N LEU A 131 -7.65 -19.73 3.94
CA LEU A 131 -7.55 -19.51 5.39
C LEU A 131 -7.96 -20.77 6.18
N ALA A 132 -9.00 -21.48 5.76
CA ALA A 132 -9.43 -22.74 6.37
C ALA A 132 -8.37 -23.84 6.24
N HIS A 133 -7.71 -23.97 5.08
CA HIS A 133 -6.59 -24.90 4.95
C HIS A 133 -5.43 -24.58 5.90
N ALA A 134 -5.14 -23.28 6.12
CA ALA A 134 -4.08 -22.85 7.02
C ALA A 134 -4.38 -23.12 8.51
N THR A 135 -5.65 -23.09 8.93
CA THR A 135 -6.07 -23.36 10.30
C THR A 135 -6.19 -24.86 10.59
N HIS A 136 -6.85 -25.62 9.72
CA HIS A 136 -7.06 -27.06 9.90
C HIS A 136 -5.77 -27.88 9.76
N GLY A 137 -4.79 -27.41 8.98
CA GLY A 137 -3.47 -28.04 8.90
C GLY A 137 -2.73 -28.10 10.24
N GLN A 138 -3.12 -27.29 11.22
CA GLN A 138 -2.46 -27.20 12.53
C GLN A 138 -3.05 -28.17 13.58
N THR A 139 -4.30 -28.62 13.43
CA THR A 139 -5.04 -29.29 14.52
C THR A 139 -5.18 -30.82 14.42
N ALA A 140 -4.78 -31.45 13.31
CA ALA A 140 -4.97 -32.89 13.12
C ALA A 140 -3.79 -33.71 13.70
N THR A 141 -3.86 -34.07 14.99
CA THR A 141 -2.89 -34.95 15.67
C THR A 141 -3.30 -36.42 15.78
N SER A 142 -4.51 -36.81 15.35
CA SER A 142 -5.04 -38.17 15.61
C SER A 142 -5.60 -38.95 14.41
N GLY A 143 -5.44 -38.43 13.19
CA GLY A 143 -5.84 -39.14 11.96
C GLY A 143 -4.68 -39.88 11.29
N PRO A 144 -4.96 -40.87 10.41
CA PRO A 144 -3.96 -41.44 9.52
C PRO A 144 -3.26 -40.32 8.70
N PRO A 145 -2.02 -40.52 8.25
CA PRO A 145 -1.20 -39.49 7.62
C PRO A 145 -1.78 -39.05 6.27
N MET A 146 -2.82 -38.19 6.30
CA MET A 146 -3.20 -37.38 5.16
C MET A 146 -2.06 -36.39 4.91
N ILE A 147 -1.66 -36.30 3.65
CA ILE A 147 -0.66 -35.34 3.17
C ILE A 147 -1.07 -33.95 3.67
N ARG A 148 -0.33 -33.41 4.65
CA ARG A 148 -0.59 -32.09 5.20
C ARG A 148 -0.25 -31.05 4.14
N VAL A 149 -1.29 -30.49 3.55
CA VAL A 149 -1.15 -29.39 2.60
C VAL A 149 -0.84 -28.12 3.39
N THR A 150 0.43 -27.72 3.40
CA THR A 150 0.90 -26.52 4.09
C THR A 150 0.77 -25.31 3.17
N VAL A 151 0.03 -24.28 3.59
CA VAL A 151 -0.06 -23.02 2.85
C VAL A 151 1.28 -22.26 2.98
N PRO A 152 1.96 -21.88 1.88
CA PRO A 152 3.19 -21.12 1.96
C PRO A 152 3.01 -19.79 2.70
N LYS A 153 3.97 -19.42 3.55
CA LYS A 153 3.88 -18.21 4.40
C LYS A 153 3.52 -16.93 3.62
N HIS A 154 4.14 -16.72 2.45
CA HIS A 154 3.88 -15.54 1.63
C HIS A 154 2.48 -15.54 1.02
N VAL A 155 1.92 -16.71 0.70
CA VAL A 155 0.52 -16.84 0.25
C VAL A 155 -0.42 -16.51 1.41
N LEU A 156 -0.15 -17.03 2.61
CA LEU A 156 -0.97 -16.75 3.80
C LEU A 156 -0.99 -15.25 4.15
N GLN A 157 0.18 -14.59 4.15
CA GLN A 157 0.29 -13.15 4.34
C GLN A 157 -0.60 -12.35 3.36
N ARG A 158 -0.49 -12.67 2.07
CA ARG A 158 -1.28 -12.01 1.01
C ARG A 158 -2.76 -12.37 1.11
N THR A 159 -3.10 -13.56 1.57
CA THR A 159 -4.49 -14.00 1.77
C THR A 159 -5.18 -13.19 2.85
N HIS A 160 -4.55 -12.97 4.01
CA HIS A 160 -5.09 -12.08 5.05
C HIS A 160 -5.26 -10.65 4.53
N SER A 161 -4.28 -10.15 3.79
CA SER A 161 -4.36 -8.83 3.14
C SER A 161 -5.52 -8.75 2.13
N ALA A 162 -5.76 -9.82 1.37
CA ALA A 162 -6.83 -9.90 0.38
C ALA A 162 -8.19 -9.96 1.06
N ALA A 163 -8.30 -10.76 2.13
CA ALA A 163 -9.48 -10.84 2.97
C ALA A 163 -9.83 -9.47 3.55
N ALA A 164 -8.85 -8.75 4.08
CA ALA A 164 -9.04 -7.40 4.61
C ALA A 164 -9.68 -6.47 3.57
N LEU A 165 -9.15 -6.45 2.34
CA LEU A 165 -9.66 -5.61 1.28
C LEU A 165 -11.02 -6.09 0.75
N ALA A 166 -11.24 -7.39 0.61
CA ALA A 166 -12.51 -7.96 0.14
C ALA A 166 -13.66 -7.71 1.12
N PHE A 167 -13.45 -7.96 2.42
CA PHE A 167 -14.44 -7.63 3.46
C PHE A 167 -14.67 -6.12 3.57
N TYR A 168 -13.61 -5.31 3.46
CA TYR A 168 -13.75 -3.86 3.45
C TYR A 168 -14.59 -3.39 2.25
N SER A 169 -14.33 -3.93 1.07
CA SER A 169 -15.10 -3.63 -0.14
C SER A 169 -16.57 -4.05 0.03
N LYS A 170 -16.82 -5.27 0.54
CA LYS A 170 -18.19 -5.73 0.87
C LYS A 170 -18.90 -4.85 1.88
N TYR A 171 -18.18 -4.32 2.86
CA TYR A 171 -18.71 -3.33 3.79
C TYR A 171 -19.11 -2.02 3.06
N ARG A 172 -18.26 -1.53 2.15
CA ARG A 172 -18.45 -0.25 1.45
C ARG A 172 -19.69 -0.23 0.54
N THR A 173 -20.20 -1.38 0.13
CA THR A 173 -21.39 -1.48 -0.73
C THR A 173 -22.70 -1.36 0.04
N LYS A 174 -22.65 -1.44 1.37
CA LYS A 174 -23.85 -1.38 2.21
C LYS A 174 -24.32 0.07 2.36
N GLY A 175 -25.63 0.28 2.36
CA GLY A 175 -26.21 1.61 2.61
C GLY A 175 -25.89 2.20 3.99
N ILE A 176 -25.48 1.38 4.95
CA ILE A 176 -25.02 1.82 6.27
C ILE A 176 -23.52 2.17 6.31
N ALA A 177 -22.77 2.01 5.20
CA ALA A 177 -21.37 2.38 5.14
C ALA A 177 -21.16 3.85 5.54
N ASN A 178 -20.01 4.15 6.11
CA ASN A 178 -19.66 5.47 6.62
C ASN A 178 -20.52 6.00 7.79
N THR A 179 -21.47 5.21 8.32
CA THR A 179 -22.31 5.61 9.47
C THR A 179 -21.75 5.16 10.83
N PRO A 180 -22.15 5.80 11.94
CA PRO A 180 -21.83 5.31 13.29
C PRO A 180 -22.42 3.93 13.56
N LEU A 181 -23.59 3.62 12.97
CA LEU A 181 -24.22 2.31 13.11
C LEU A 181 -23.32 1.21 12.54
N ALA A 182 -22.74 1.43 11.35
CA ALA A 182 -21.78 0.51 10.77
C ALA A 182 -20.55 0.29 11.67
N TYR A 183 -19.99 1.37 12.22
CA TYR A 183 -18.83 1.28 13.11
C TYR A 183 -19.10 0.35 14.31
N HIS A 184 -20.33 0.32 14.82
CA HIS A 184 -20.70 -0.47 16.00
C HIS A 184 -21.21 -1.88 15.69
N HIS A 185 -21.87 -2.06 14.55
CA HIS A 185 -22.63 -3.29 14.28
C HIS A 185 -22.22 -4.03 13.01
N ASP A 186 -21.46 -3.41 12.09
CA ASP A 186 -21.17 -4.07 10.82
C ASP A 186 -20.13 -5.19 11.00
N PRO A 187 -20.47 -6.46 10.67
CA PRO A 187 -19.55 -7.58 10.84
C PRO A 187 -18.44 -7.62 9.79
N ASP A 188 -18.69 -7.13 8.57
CA ASP A 188 -17.69 -7.14 7.49
C ASP A 188 -16.58 -6.13 7.78
N LEU A 189 -16.92 -4.96 8.33
CA LEU A 189 -15.91 -3.99 8.79
C LEU A 189 -15.04 -4.55 9.93
N LEU A 190 -15.66 -5.27 10.88
CA LEU A 190 -14.91 -5.93 11.96
C LEU A 190 -14.00 -7.03 11.41
N ARG A 191 -14.49 -7.83 10.47
CA ARG A 191 -13.70 -8.87 9.82
C ARG A 191 -12.55 -8.29 9.01
N ALA A 192 -12.79 -7.21 8.27
CA ALA A 192 -11.74 -6.49 7.54
C ALA A 192 -10.61 -6.02 8.47
N ALA A 193 -10.96 -5.47 9.63
CA ALA A 193 -9.99 -5.04 10.64
C ALA A 193 -9.20 -6.21 11.24
N ALA A 194 -9.88 -7.32 11.56
CA ALA A 194 -9.23 -8.52 12.07
C ALA A 194 -8.25 -9.12 11.05
N GLU A 195 -8.64 -9.23 9.79
CA GLU A 195 -7.77 -9.75 8.73
C GLU A 195 -6.61 -8.81 8.42
N ALA A 196 -6.82 -7.48 8.49
CA ALA A 196 -5.76 -6.50 8.38
C ALA A 196 -4.72 -6.65 9.51
N ASP A 197 -5.17 -6.88 10.74
CA ASP A 197 -4.29 -7.17 11.88
C ASP A 197 -3.48 -8.46 11.66
N GLN A 198 -4.13 -9.52 11.20
CA GLN A 198 -3.46 -10.79 10.87
C GLN A 198 -2.45 -10.65 9.73
N ALA A 199 -2.74 -9.84 8.70
CA ALA A 199 -1.79 -9.57 7.61
C ALA A 199 -0.52 -8.91 8.14
N VAL A 200 -0.67 -7.90 9.00
CA VAL A 200 0.48 -7.22 9.63
C VAL A 200 1.22 -8.18 10.56
N ALA A 201 0.51 -8.94 11.40
CA ALA A 201 1.09 -9.93 12.32
C ALA A 201 1.90 -11.00 11.57
N ALA A 202 1.42 -11.41 10.40
CA ALA A 202 2.11 -12.34 9.52
C ALA A 202 3.37 -11.74 8.86
N GLY A 203 3.56 -10.42 8.92
CA GLY A 203 4.72 -9.70 8.40
C GLY A 203 4.48 -8.93 7.10
N LEU A 204 3.22 -8.71 6.72
CA LEU A 204 2.84 -7.92 5.54
C LEU A 204 1.96 -6.73 5.95
N PRO A 205 2.57 -5.59 6.33
CA PRO A 205 1.82 -4.36 6.55
C PRO A 205 1.42 -3.74 5.21
N SER A 206 0.37 -4.30 4.60
CA SER A 206 -0.10 -3.92 3.27
C SER A 206 -0.82 -2.57 3.25
N ARG A 207 -1.06 -2.04 2.04
CA ARG A 207 -1.95 -0.88 1.88
C ARG A 207 -3.38 -1.20 2.25
N ALA A 208 -3.86 -2.43 2.00
CA ALA A 208 -5.16 -2.88 2.46
C ALA A 208 -5.34 -2.69 3.98
N ALA A 209 -4.32 -3.04 4.77
CA ALA A 209 -4.36 -2.83 6.22
C ALA A 209 -4.45 -1.35 6.59
N LEU A 210 -3.66 -0.49 5.92
CA LEU A 210 -3.71 0.95 6.16
C LEU A 210 -5.04 1.58 5.74
N LEU A 211 -5.63 1.14 4.63
CA LEU A 211 -6.94 1.59 4.16
C LEU A 211 -8.01 1.33 5.23
N VAL A 212 -8.03 0.12 5.80
CA VAL A 212 -8.96 -0.23 6.89
C VAL A 212 -8.69 0.63 8.14
N ALA A 213 -7.43 0.79 8.55
CA ALA A 213 -7.08 1.61 9.72
C ALA A 213 -7.46 3.10 9.54
N ASN A 214 -7.18 3.67 8.36
CA ASN A 214 -7.56 5.04 7.98
C ASN A 214 -9.08 5.22 8.09
N HIS A 215 -9.83 4.27 7.53
CA HIS A 215 -11.29 4.29 7.55
C HIS A 215 -11.87 4.24 8.96
N LEU A 216 -11.35 3.34 9.82
CA LEU A 216 -11.75 3.26 11.23
C LEU A 216 -11.48 4.57 11.97
N VAL A 217 -10.33 5.20 11.74
CA VAL A 217 -9.99 6.50 12.34
C VAL A 217 -10.94 7.59 11.86
N ALA A 218 -11.28 7.63 10.57
CA ALA A 218 -12.24 8.57 10.03
C ALA A 218 -13.63 8.41 10.66
N LEU A 219 -14.11 7.17 10.79
CA LEU A 219 -15.38 6.87 11.48
C LEU A 219 -15.35 7.28 12.96
N GLY A 220 -14.22 7.13 13.64
CA GLY A 220 -14.04 7.45 15.05
C GLY A 220 -14.01 8.96 15.36
N LYS A 221 -13.63 9.81 14.39
CA LYS A 221 -13.43 11.26 14.56
C LYS A 221 -14.68 12.13 14.45
N ARG A 222 -15.88 11.57 14.61
CA ARG A 222 -17.11 12.34 14.33
C ARG A 222 -17.32 13.48 15.34
N PRO A 223 -17.66 14.71 14.87
CA PRO A 223 -17.91 15.87 15.72
C PRO A 223 -19.02 15.61 16.74
N GLY A 224 -18.84 16.08 17.97
CA GLY A 224 -19.86 15.99 19.03
C GLY A 224 -19.66 14.86 20.06
N CYS A 225 -18.57 14.09 19.96
CA CYS A 225 -18.16 13.15 21.00
C CYS A 225 -16.71 13.43 21.44
N GLU A 226 -16.51 14.48 22.24
CA GLU A 226 -15.18 14.92 22.69
C GLU A 226 -14.36 13.80 23.36
N GLU A 227 -15.02 12.94 24.13
CA GLU A 227 -14.37 11.80 24.79
C GLU A 227 -13.89 10.74 23.79
N ARG A 228 -14.64 10.58 22.69
CA ARG A 228 -14.32 9.62 21.63
C ARG A 228 -13.24 10.13 20.68
N GLU A 229 -13.19 11.45 20.47
CA GLU A 229 -12.13 12.11 19.73
C GLU A 229 -10.76 11.96 20.43
N ARG A 230 -10.74 11.94 21.77
CA ARG A 230 -9.54 11.70 22.58
C ARG A 230 -9.05 10.24 22.56
N LEU A 231 -9.98 9.30 22.58
CA LEU A 231 -9.69 7.87 22.77
C LEU A 231 -9.47 7.14 21.43
N GLY A 232 -10.27 7.46 20.41
CA GLY A 232 -10.17 6.91 19.06
C GLY A 232 -10.40 5.40 18.97
N PRO A 233 -10.34 4.80 17.76
CA PRO A 233 -10.57 3.36 17.57
C PRO A 233 -9.53 2.46 18.26
N ARG A 234 -8.40 3.02 18.68
CA ARG A 234 -7.29 2.29 19.32
C ARG A 234 -7.60 1.86 20.74
N THR A 235 -8.47 2.57 21.44
CA THR A 235 -8.90 2.24 22.81
C THR A 235 -10.33 1.73 22.85
N ASP A 236 -10.99 1.64 21.69
CA ASP A 236 -12.34 1.10 21.55
C ASP A 236 -12.35 -0.40 21.86
N ARG A 237 -13.35 -0.89 22.58
CA ARG A 237 -13.45 -2.32 22.95
C ARG A 237 -13.49 -3.25 21.73
N ARG A 238 -14.04 -2.77 20.61
CA ARG A 238 -14.23 -3.54 19.38
C ARG A 238 -12.98 -3.63 18.53
N PHE A 239 -12.24 -2.52 18.40
CA PHE A 239 -11.09 -2.43 17.49
C PHE A 239 -9.74 -2.28 18.20
N GLY A 240 -9.71 -1.95 19.49
CA GLY A 240 -8.49 -1.71 20.25
C GLY A 240 -7.61 -2.95 20.43
N GLY A 241 -8.20 -4.14 20.31
CA GLY A 241 -7.45 -5.42 20.36
C GLY A 241 -6.57 -5.68 19.14
N PHE A 242 -6.73 -4.94 18.03
CA PHE A 242 -5.95 -5.10 16.79
C PHE A 242 -4.59 -4.40 16.88
N THR A 243 -3.76 -4.87 17.82
CA THR A 243 -2.48 -4.23 18.19
C THR A 243 -1.52 -4.09 17.01
N LYS A 244 -1.42 -5.11 16.13
CA LYS A 244 -0.50 -5.09 14.99
C LYS A 244 -0.95 -4.12 13.92
N LEU A 245 -2.26 -4.07 13.66
CA LEU A 245 -2.84 -3.03 12.79
C LEU A 245 -2.48 -1.62 13.28
N TRP A 246 -2.63 -1.36 14.58
CA TRP A 246 -2.37 -0.04 15.15
C TRP A 246 -0.88 0.32 15.21
N GLU A 247 0.00 -0.65 15.46
CA GLU A 247 1.46 -0.49 15.35
C GLU A 247 1.85 -0.05 13.92
N ALA A 248 1.37 -0.78 12.90
CA ALA A 248 1.64 -0.45 11.50
C ALA A 248 1.09 0.92 11.10
N TYR A 249 -0.13 1.23 11.54
CA TYR A 249 -0.75 2.53 11.27
C TYR A 249 0.01 3.69 11.95
N ALA A 250 0.44 3.53 13.20
CA ALA A 250 1.25 4.54 13.89
C ALA A 250 2.61 4.76 13.20
N ALA A 251 3.28 3.67 12.79
CA ALA A 251 4.52 3.73 12.03
C ALA A 251 4.33 4.48 10.70
N HIS A 252 3.25 4.18 9.97
CA HIS A 252 2.91 4.88 8.73
C HIS A 252 2.66 6.38 8.97
N ARG A 253 1.87 6.76 9.98
CA ARG A 253 1.61 8.17 10.30
C ARG A 253 2.89 8.93 10.64
N LYS A 254 3.80 8.31 11.40
CA LYS A 254 5.12 8.88 11.71
C LYS A 254 5.96 9.07 10.45
N LEU A 255 5.96 8.09 9.54
CA LEU A 255 6.64 8.19 8.25
C LEU A 255 6.10 9.37 7.43
N VAL A 256 4.77 9.47 7.27
CA VAL A 256 4.13 10.58 6.52
C VAL A 256 4.46 11.94 7.14
N SER A 257 4.39 12.07 8.48
CA SER A 257 4.80 13.31 9.16
C SER A 257 6.26 13.65 8.86
N THR A 258 7.15 12.65 8.93
CA THR A 258 8.59 12.84 8.68
C THR A 258 8.84 13.25 7.23
N ILE A 259 8.13 12.67 6.26
CA ILE A 259 8.22 13.06 4.84
C ILE A 259 7.75 14.51 4.66
N ARG A 260 6.64 14.91 5.30
CA ARG A 260 6.13 16.29 5.24
C ARG A 260 7.08 17.30 5.85
N GLU A 261 7.68 16.98 7.00
CA GLU A 261 8.61 17.85 7.72
C GLU A 261 9.97 17.96 7.02
N LYS A 262 10.43 16.88 6.38
CA LYS A 262 11.79 16.76 5.82
C LYS A 262 11.77 16.13 4.40
N PRO A 263 11.11 16.76 3.42
CA PRO A 263 10.93 16.19 2.09
C PRO A 263 12.25 15.92 1.36
N ASN A 264 13.28 16.73 1.61
CA ASN A 264 14.63 16.57 1.03
C ASN A 264 15.35 15.26 1.40
N LEU A 265 14.86 14.53 2.41
CA LEU A 265 15.37 13.20 2.75
C LEU A 265 14.76 12.08 1.91
N PHE A 266 13.62 12.33 1.27
CA PHE A 266 12.82 11.31 0.59
C PHE A 266 12.67 11.58 -0.90
N TRP A 267 13.02 12.78 -1.37
CA TRP A 267 12.93 13.16 -2.77
C TRP A 267 14.32 13.39 -3.36
N CYS A 268 14.47 13.08 -4.64
CA CYS A 268 15.65 13.47 -5.39
C CYS A 268 15.75 15.00 -5.44
N GLY A 269 16.91 15.56 -5.11
CA GLY A 269 17.15 16.99 -5.11
C GLY A 269 17.37 17.60 -6.49
N ALA A 270 17.44 16.79 -7.55
CA ALA A 270 17.51 17.30 -8.92
C ALA A 270 16.11 17.75 -9.36
N GLY A 271 16.00 19.01 -9.79
CA GLY A 271 14.71 19.66 -10.07
C GLY A 271 13.91 19.05 -11.23
N ASP A 272 14.52 18.19 -12.04
CA ASP A 272 13.91 17.48 -13.17
C ASP A 272 13.74 15.97 -12.88
N CYS A 273 13.82 15.55 -11.61
CA CYS A 273 13.79 14.15 -11.22
C CYS A 273 12.75 13.91 -10.13
N ASP A 274 11.62 13.31 -10.50
CA ASP A 274 10.50 13.01 -9.59
C ASP A 274 10.68 11.71 -8.80
N VAL A 275 11.92 11.24 -8.64
CA VAL A 275 12.18 10.04 -7.83
C VAL A 275 11.94 10.36 -6.36
N ARG A 276 10.93 9.67 -5.80
CA ARG A 276 10.59 9.66 -4.38
C ARG A 276 10.86 8.28 -3.80
N VAL A 277 11.26 8.20 -2.54
CA VAL A 277 11.48 6.95 -1.78
C VAL A 277 10.79 7.02 -0.43
N LEU A 278 10.48 5.87 0.15
CA LEU A 278 9.93 5.79 1.51
C LEU A 278 11.01 5.50 2.56
N ASP A 279 12.13 4.92 2.15
CA ASP A 279 13.33 4.81 2.97
C ASP A 279 14.39 5.82 2.49
N LYS A 280 14.70 6.80 3.35
CA LYS A 280 15.74 7.81 3.11
C LYS A 280 17.11 7.23 2.77
N HIS A 281 17.39 5.97 3.15
CA HIS A 281 18.66 5.29 2.86
C HIS A 281 18.79 4.86 1.40
N GLU A 282 17.69 4.82 0.63
CA GLU A 282 17.71 4.56 -0.81
C GLU A 282 18.27 5.73 -1.62
N LEU A 283 18.33 6.94 -1.03
CA LEU A 283 18.93 8.13 -1.66
C LEU A 283 20.32 8.41 -1.11
N LYS A 284 21.20 8.87 -2.01
CA LYS A 284 22.56 9.29 -1.68
C LYS A 284 22.56 10.75 -1.25
N ARG A 285 22.93 11.03 0.00
CA ARG A 285 23.03 12.41 0.49
C ARG A 285 24.23 13.13 -0.13
N CYS A 286 24.11 14.45 -0.33
CA CYS A 286 25.24 15.27 -0.73
C CYS A 286 26.39 15.16 0.29
N GLY A 287 27.60 14.86 -0.20
CA GLY A 287 28.82 14.78 0.63
C GLY A 287 29.45 16.13 0.95
N GLY A 288 28.89 17.24 0.47
CA GLY A 288 29.40 18.59 0.74
C GLY A 288 29.04 19.13 2.14
N SER A 289 29.55 20.32 2.44
CA SER A 289 29.37 21.06 3.70
C SER A 289 28.01 21.74 3.84
N CYS A 290 27.04 21.43 2.98
CA CYS A 290 25.74 22.09 3.03
C CYS A 290 25.01 21.81 4.36
N PRO A 291 24.24 22.78 4.90
CA PRO A 291 23.52 22.64 6.17
C PRO A 291 22.65 21.38 6.21
N PRO A 292 22.61 20.62 7.33
CA PRO A 292 21.88 19.35 7.42
C PRO A 292 20.41 19.42 7.00
N GLU A 293 19.76 20.56 7.26
CA GLU A 293 18.34 20.83 6.99
C GLU A 293 18.07 20.97 5.49
N ARG A 294 19.02 21.56 4.75
CA ARG A 294 18.91 21.81 3.31
C ARG A 294 19.71 20.83 2.45
N LYS A 295 20.45 19.92 3.09
CA LYS A 295 21.30 18.96 2.40
C LYS A 295 20.44 18.02 1.55
N PRO A 296 20.56 18.08 0.20
CA PRO A 296 19.74 17.29 -0.71
C PRO A 296 20.17 15.82 -0.73
N SER A 297 19.26 14.98 -1.21
CA SER A 297 19.46 13.55 -1.43
C SER A 297 19.21 13.22 -2.90
N TYR A 298 19.91 12.25 -3.47
CA TYR A 298 19.86 11.97 -4.91
C TYR A 298 19.71 10.48 -5.18
N CYS A 299 18.89 10.11 -6.15
CA CYS A 299 18.74 8.72 -6.57
C CYS A 299 20.00 8.19 -7.28
N SER A 300 20.78 9.09 -7.89
CA SER A 300 21.98 8.74 -8.66
C SER A 300 23.07 9.82 -8.55
N LYS A 301 24.31 9.43 -8.88
CA LYS A 301 25.43 10.39 -9.02
C LYS A 301 25.20 11.37 -10.17
N GLU A 302 24.42 10.97 -11.17
CA GLU A 302 24.14 11.81 -12.33
C GLU A 302 23.19 12.96 -11.98
N CYS A 303 22.09 12.66 -11.28
CA CYS A 303 21.19 13.69 -10.74
C CYS A 303 21.95 14.66 -9.82
N GLN A 304 22.85 14.15 -8.97
CA GLN A 304 23.71 15.01 -8.15
C GLN A 304 24.57 15.96 -8.98
N ARG A 305 25.23 15.49 -10.04
CA ARG A 305 26.06 16.34 -10.92
C ARG A 305 25.23 17.39 -11.67
N ARG A 306 24.01 17.03 -12.08
CA ARG A 306 23.08 17.93 -12.78
C ARG A 306 22.59 19.05 -11.86
N ASP A 307 22.12 18.69 -10.66
CA ASP A 307 21.72 19.66 -9.62
C ASP A 307 22.90 20.53 -9.17
N TRP A 308 24.11 19.95 -9.06
CA TRP A 308 25.33 20.69 -8.76
C TRP A 308 25.60 21.83 -9.75
N LYS A 309 25.54 21.52 -11.06
CA LYS A 309 25.81 22.50 -12.12
C LYS A 309 24.72 23.58 -12.22
N SER A 310 23.47 23.22 -11.99
CA SER A 310 22.31 24.09 -12.21
C SER A 310 22.02 25.02 -11.03
N ARG A 311 22.07 24.53 -9.80
CA ARG A 311 21.61 25.29 -8.62
C ARG A 311 22.47 25.08 -7.38
N HIS A 312 22.76 23.82 -7.04
CA HIS A 312 23.25 23.47 -5.71
C HIS A 312 24.63 24.08 -5.38
N LYS A 313 25.49 24.29 -6.38
CA LYS A 313 26.76 25.00 -6.19
C LYS A 313 26.55 26.48 -5.84
N ALA A 314 25.58 27.15 -6.47
CA ALA A 314 25.30 28.58 -6.23
C ALA A 314 24.71 28.84 -4.84
N GLU A 315 24.09 27.83 -4.22
CA GLU A 315 23.58 27.88 -2.84
C GLU A 315 24.68 27.79 -1.77
N GLY A 316 25.96 27.80 -2.16
CA GLY A 316 27.09 27.86 -1.25
C GLY A 316 27.54 26.52 -0.67
N CYS A 317 27.11 25.39 -1.25
CA CYS A 317 27.65 24.10 -0.82
C CYS A 317 29.10 23.95 -1.30
N VAL A 318 30.02 23.64 -0.38
CA VAL A 318 31.44 23.40 -0.69
C VAL A 318 31.72 21.89 -0.61
N PRO A 319 32.40 21.27 -1.60
CA PRO A 319 32.82 19.89 -1.49
C PRO A 319 33.77 19.72 -0.30
N VAL A 320 33.53 18.73 0.57
CA VAL A 320 34.48 18.40 1.64
C VAL A 320 35.71 17.76 0.98
N PRO A 321 36.94 18.25 1.26
CA PRO A 321 38.16 17.62 0.76
C PRO A 321 38.14 16.13 1.14
N LYS A 322 38.51 15.25 0.21
CA LYS A 322 38.72 13.85 0.56
C LYS A 322 39.87 13.80 1.55
N LEU A 323 39.59 13.35 2.78
CA LEU A 323 40.64 12.94 3.69
C LEU A 323 41.46 11.87 2.99
N ASP A 324 42.78 11.92 3.13
CA ASP A 324 43.64 10.85 2.66
C ASP A 324 43.30 9.53 3.40
N GLY A 325 43.83 8.40 2.94
CA GLY A 325 43.57 7.09 3.56
C GLY A 325 43.97 6.99 5.04
N ASN A 326 44.64 8.02 5.58
CA ASN A 326 45.04 8.15 6.98
C ASN A 326 44.16 9.13 7.78
N GLY A 327 43.09 9.66 7.17
CA GLY A 327 42.18 10.60 7.84
C GLY A 327 42.73 12.01 8.00
N ARG A 328 43.85 12.39 7.35
CA ARG A 328 44.39 13.75 7.40
C ARG A 328 43.84 14.59 6.25
N ALA A 329 43.57 15.85 6.55
CA ALA A 329 43.22 16.83 5.53
C ALA A 329 44.48 17.15 4.71
N PRO A 330 44.40 17.16 3.36
CA PRO A 330 45.52 17.58 2.53
C PRO A 330 45.89 19.04 2.85
N GLY A 331 47.07 19.25 3.44
CA GLY A 331 47.60 20.59 3.77
C GLY A 331 47.73 20.94 5.26
N SER A 332 47.50 20.01 6.19
CA SER A 332 47.92 20.20 7.60
C SER A 332 49.39 19.81 7.76
N GLU A 333 50.31 20.70 7.36
CA GLU A 333 51.70 20.63 7.80
C GLU A 333 51.78 21.26 9.20
N GLU A 334 52.15 20.44 10.19
CA GLU A 334 52.66 20.90 11.50
C GLU A 334 54.06 21.48 11.35
#